data_AF-A0A3C0M8G6-F1
#
_entry.id   AF-A0A3C0M8G6-F1
#
_cell.length_a   1.000
_cell.length_b   1.000
_cell.length_c   1.000
_cell.angle_alpha   90.00
_cell.angle_beta   90.00
_cell.angle_gamma   90.00
#
_symmetry.space_group_name_H-M   'P 1'
#
loop_
_entity.id
_entity.type
_entity.pdbx_description
1 polymer ?
#
loop_
_entity_poly.entity_id
_entity_poly.type
_entity_poly.pdbx_seq_one_letter_code
_entity_poly.pdbx_strand_id
1 'polypeptide(L)'
;WMVVEADESDGTIVKLPATIAVVTNIDAEHLDHYKTFDAVKAAFQTFVENIPFYGFAAMCIDHPEVAAMIGRINDRRILAYGFSPQADVRATNLRFIDGASQFDVTLSQRVRGGAGVIEKLRLPMPGEHNVQNSLAAIAVAQQIGVPAETIRTALAQFGGVKRRF
;
A
#
# COMPACT_ATOMS: atom_id res chain seq x y z
N TRP A 1 5.62 -16.97 -2.18
CA TRP A 1 4.60 -15.92 -2.10
C TRP A 1 3.83 -15.87 -3.41
N MET A 2 2.53 -15.65 -3.35
CA MET A 2 1.70 -15.33 -4.52
C MET A 2 1.24 -13.88 -4.35
N VAL A 3 1.29 -13.10 -5.43
CA VAL A 3 0.81 -11.71 -5.46
C VAL A 3 -0.28 -11.68 -6.53
N VAL A 4 -1.46 -11.20 -6.16
CA VAL A 4 -2.65 -11.18 -7.01
C VAL A 4 -3.33 -9.83 -6.85
N GLU A 5 -3.80 -9.24 -7.95
CA GLU A 5 -4.71 -8.09 -7.94
C GLU A 5 -6.10 -8.58 -7.53
N ALA A 6 -6.67 -7.97 -6.49
CA ALA A 6 -8.01 -8.29 -6.02
C ALA A 6 -8.99 -7.30 -6.64
N ASP A 7 -9.94 -7.82 -7.41
CA ASP A 7 -11.00 -7.02 -8.05
C ASP A 7 -12.22 -6.96 -7.12
N GLU A 8 -12.65 -5.75 -6.79
CA GLU A 8 -13.83 -5.49 -5.97
C GLU A 8 -15.12 -5.46 -6.78
N SER A 9 -15.08 -5.36 -8.12
CA SER A 9 -16.21 -4.99 -8.97
C SER A 9 -17.47 -5.86 -8.85
N ASP A 10 -17.32 -7.13 -8.49
CA ASP A 10 -18.39 -8.12 -8.35
C ASP A 10 -18.59 -8.63 -6.90
N GLY A 11 -17.96 -7.98 -5.92
CA GLY A 11 -18.04 -8.36 -4.52
C GLY A 11 -17.20 -9.58 -4.14
N THR A 12 -16.42 -10.16 -5.04
CA THR A 12 -15.63 -11.37 -4.74
C THR A 12 -14.37 -11.10 -3.93
N ILE A 13 -13.92 -9.85 -3.83
CA ILE A 13 -12.77 -9.43 -3.01
C ILE A 13 -12.81 -10.01 -1.59
N VAL A 14 -13.99 -10.09 -0.96
CA VAL A 14 -14.15 -10.59 0.41
C VAL A 14 -13.92 -12.11 0.54
N LYS A 15 -13.95 -12.86 -0.56
CA LYS A 15 -13.77 -14.32 -0.59
C LYS A 15 -12.31 -14.74 -0.76
N LEU A 16 -11.41 -13.80 -1.01
CA LEU A 16 -10.00 -14.10 -1.26
C LEU A 16 -9.28 -14.45 0.05
N PRO A 17 -8.64 -15.63 0.16
CA PRO A 17 -7.87 -16.00 1.33
C PRO A 17 -6.51 -15.27 1.30
N ALA A 18 -6.50 -14.00 1.70
CA ALA A 18 -5.30 -13.16 1.76
C ALA A 18 -4.64 -13.23 3.15
N THR A 19 -3.31 -13.39 3.17
CA THR A 19 -2.51 -13.23 4.41
C THR A 19 -1.99 -11.80 4.56
N ILE A 20 -1.85 -11.08 3.44
CA ILE A 20 -1.41 -9.70 3.37
C ILE A 20 -2.38 -8.98 2.44
N ALA A 21 -3.00 -7.91 2.91
CA ALA A 21 -3.80 -7.03 2.07
C ALA A 21 -3.08 -5.71 1.83
N VAL A 22 -3.30 -5.14 0.65
CA VAL A 22 -2.90 -3.78 0.31
C VAL A 22 -4.16 -3.02 -0.10
N VAL A 23 -4.41 -1.88 0.52
CA VAL A 23 -5.52 -0.99 0.15
C VAL A 23 -4.94 0.37 -0.23
N THR A 24 -4.98 0.68 -1.53
CA THR A 24 -4.41 1.90 -2.13
C THR A 24 -5.32 3.11 -2.00
N ASN A 25 -6.60 2.93 -2.30
CA ASN A 25 -7.65 3.93 -2.32
C ASN A 25 -9.01 3.20 -2.26
N ILE A 26 -10.09 3.96 -2.04
CA ILE A 26 -11.46 3.45 -2.07
C ILE A 26 -12.31 4.52 -2.73
N ASP A 27 -12.74 4.28 -3.96
CA ASP A 27 -13.52 5.22 -4.78
C ASP A 27 -14.95 4.71 -5.02
N ALA A 28 -15.86 5.61 -5.39
CA ALA A 28 -17.26 5.30 -5.64
C ALA A 28 -17.47 4.64 -7.02
N GLU A 29 -16.82 3.51 -7.23
CA GLU A 29 -16.91 2.71 -8.45
C GLU A 29 -17.81 1.48 -8.24
N HIS A 30 -18.21 0.83 -9.34
CA HIS A 30 -19.01 -0.40 -9.31
C HIS A 30 -20.35 -0.30 -8.54
N LEU A 31 -20.94 0.90 -8.49
CA LEU A 31 -22.22 1.14 -7.81
C LEU A 31 -23.40 0.36 -8.41
N ASP A 32 -23.29 -0.11 -9.65
CA ASP A 32 -24.26 -1.03 -10.24
C ASP A 32 -24.34 -2.35 -9.46
N HIS A 33 -23.20 -2.78 -8.89
CA HIS A 33 -23.11 -3.96 -8.02
C HIS A 33 -23.42 -3.61 -6.57
N TYR A 34 -22.70 -2.62 -6.01
CA TYR A 34 -22.75 -2.30 -4.59
C TYR A 34 -23.94 -1.45 -4.16
N LYS A 35 -24.62 -0.80 -5.11
CA LYS A 35 -25.75 0.15 -4.93
C LYS A 35 -25.36 1.45 -4.23
N THR A 36 -24.49 1.42 -3.22
CA THR A 36 -24.06 2.60 -2.46
C THR A 36 -22.56 2.57 -2.19
N PHE A 37 -21.97 3.75 -2.02
CA PHE A 37 -20.54 3.87 -1.68
C PHE A 37 -20.24 3.31 -0.28
N ASP A 38 -21.19 3.39 0.65
CA ASP A 38 -21.03 2.77 1.96
C ASP A 38 -20.92 1.23 1.87
N ALA A 39 -21.61 0.60 0.91
CA ALA A 39 -21.47 -0.83 0.66
C ALA A 39 -20.07 -1.19 0.09
N VAL A 40 -19.51 -0.34 -0.77
CA VAL A 40 -18.12 -0.48 -1.25
C VAL A 40 -17.15 -0.43 -0.06
N LYS A 41 -17.26 0.61 0.78
CA LYS A 41 -16.42 0.76 1.98
C LYS A 41 -16.55 -0.43 2.95
N ALA A 42 -17.76 -0.95 3.13
CA ALA A 42 -17.99 -2.13 3.97
C ALA A 42 -17.32 -3.40 3.39
N ALA A 43 -17.28 -3.54 2.05
CA ALA A 43 -16.60 -4.65 1.40
C ALA A 43 -15.07 -4.59 1.62
N PHE A 44 -14.46 -3.41 1.47
CA PHE A 44 -13.03 -3.22 1.79
C PHE A 44 -12.73 -3.48 3.27
N GLN A 45 -13.59 -3.03 4.18
CA GLN A 45 -13.43 -3.31 5.61
C GLN A 45 -13.47 -4.82 5.87
N THR A 46 -14.47 -5.52 5.30
CA THR A 46 -14.61 -6.98 5.42
C THR A 46 -13.38 -7.71 4.86
N PHE A 47 -12.87 -7.26 3.72
CA PHE A 47 -11.66 -7.83 3.11
C PHE A 47 -10.46 -7.75 4.05
N VAL A 48 -10.24 -6.60 4.71
CA VAL A 48 -9.14 -6.45 5.68
C VAL A 48 -9.40 -7.26 6.95
N GLU A 49 -10.64 -7.29 7.44
CA GLU A 49 -11.03 -8.08 8.61
C GLU A 49 -10.92 -9.59 8.35
N ASN A 50 -10.97 -10.07 7.11
CA ASN A 50 -10.80 -11.49 6.79
C ASN A 50 -9.35 -11.97 6.83
N ILE A 51 -8.36 -11.08 6.94
CA ILE A 51 -6.94 -11.44 7.06
C ILE A 51 -6.73 -12.22 8.37
N PRO A 52 -5.93 -13.30 8.41
CA PRO A 52 -5.65 -14.01 9.66
C PRO A 52 -4.90 -13.12 10.66
N PHE A 53 -5.00 -13.43 11.96
CA PHE A 53 -4.37 -12.64 13.05
C PHE A 53 -2.85 -12.49 12.91
N TYR A 54 -2.18 -13.42 12.23
CA TYR A 54 -0.73 -13.38 11.95
C TYR A 54 -0.37 -12.63 10.66
N GLY A 55 -1.37 -12.19 9.90
CA GLY A 55 -1.24 -11.36 8.72
C GLY A 55 -1.19 -9.86 9.05
N PHE A 56 -1.25 -9.03 8.01
CA PHE A 56 -1.36 -7.57 8.18
C PHE A 56 -1.97 -6.91 6.93
N ALA A 57 -2.43 -5.67 7.08
CA ALA A 57 -2.84 -4.80 5.98
C ALA A 57 -1.91 -3.60 5.83
N ALA A 58 -1.45 -3.33 4.62
CA ALA A 58 -0.80 -2.08 4.24
C ALA A 58 -1.86 -1.11 3.69
N MET A 59 -2.01 0.06 4.31
CA MET A 59 -3.13 0.96 4.01
C MET A 59 -2.63 2.39 3.76
N CYS A 60 -3.04 2.98 2.63
CA CYS A 60 -2.66 4.35 2.26
C CYS A 60 -3.41 5.37 3.12
N ILE A 61 -2.73 6.07 4.03
CA ILE A 61 -3.37 7.06 4.91
C ILE A 61 -3.46 8.46 4.32
N ASP A 62 -2.89 8.66 3.13
CA ASP A 62 -3.11 9.90 2.40
C ASP A 62 -4.50 9.90 1.71
N HIS A 63 -5.14 8.73 1.57
CA HIS A 63 -6.50 8.61 1.05
C HIS A 63 -7.53 8.71 2.18
N PRO A 64 -8.49 9.65 2.14
CA PRO A 64 -9.37 9.96 3.27
C PRO A 64 -10.24 8.78 3.70
N GLU A 65 -10.83 8.04 2.76
CA GLU A 65 -11.69 6.89 3.10
C GLU A 65 -10.90 5.71 3.66
N VAL A 66 -9.65 5.53 3.22
CA VAL A 66 -8.77 4.48 3.73
C VAL A 66 -8.32 4.86 5.15
N ALA A 67 -7.94 6.12 5.37
CA ALA A 67 -7.61 6.66 6.68
C ALA A 67 -8.79 6.54 7.66
N ALA A 68 -10.01 6.85 7.23
CA ALA A 68 -11.22 6.71 8.04
C ALA A 68 -11.52 5.24 8.39
N MET A 69 -11.24 4.31 7.49
CA MET A 69 -11.43 2.86 7.71
C MET A 69 -10.51 2.30 8.78
N ILE A 70 -9.26 2.79 8.89
CA ILE A 70 -8.29 2.30 9.90
C ILE A 70 -8.86 2.37 11.32
N GLY A 71 -9.56 3.45 11.66
CA GLY A 71 -10.13 3.64 13.00
C GLY A 71 -11.26 2.65 13.36
N ARG A 72 -11.77 1.89 12.39
CA ARG A 72 -12.86 0.92 12.58
C ARG A 72 -12.35 -0.52 12.73
N ILE A 73 -11.10 -0.78 12.33
CA ILE A 73 -10.49 -2.11 12.35
C ILE A 73 -9.74 -2.28 13.68
N ASN A 74 -10.20 -3.21 14.53
CA ASN A 74 -9.71 -3.33 15.91
C ASN A 74 -8.78 -4.52 16.15
N ASP A 75 -8.87 -5.57 15.33
CA ASP A 75 -8.26 -6.88 15.59
C ASP A 75 -7.28 -7.30 14.48
N ARG A 76 -6.84 -6.37 13.63
CA ARG A 76 -5.85 -6.62 12.57
C ARG A 76 -4.65 -5.71 12.70
N ARG A 77 -3.48 -6.26 12.36
CA ARG A 77 -2.26 -5.46 12.27
C ARG A 77 -2.33 -4.59 11.02
N ILE A 78 -2.25 -3.28 11.21
CA ILE A 78 -2.21 -2.29 10.13
C ILE A 78 -0.83 -1.63 10.10
N LEU A 79 -0.26 -1.53 8.90
CA LEU A 79 0.87 -0.67 8.58
C LEU A 79 0.38 0.45 7.67
N ALA A 80 0.37 1.67 8.20
CA ALA A 80 0.01 2.85 7.44
C ALA A 80 1.15 3.24 6.49
N TYR A 81 0.86 3.61 5.25
CA TYR A 81 1.86 4.18 4.35
C TYR A 81 1.36 5.46 3.69
N GLY A 82 2.28 6.30 3.25
CA GLY A 82 1.96 7.58 2.59
C GLY A 82 3.04 8.65 2.78
N PHE A 83 2.68 9.90 2.52
CA PHE A 83 3.51 11.08 2.78
C PHE A 83 3.28 11.65 4.18
N SER A 84 2.11 11.37 4.77
CA SER A 84 1.73 11.81 6.11
C SER A 84 2.79 11.45 7.17
N PRO A 85 3.11 12.35 8.12
CA PRO A 85 3.97 12.04 9.26
C PRO A 85 3.47 10.91 10.17
N GLN A 86 2.19 10.54 10.06
CA GLN A 86 1.59 9.43 10.81
C GLN A 86 1.82 8.07 10.15
N ALA A 87 2.40 8.04 8.95
CA ALA A 87 2.64 6.79 8.22
C ALA A 87 3.77 5.98 8.84
N ASP A 88 3.59 4.66 8.90
CA ASP A 88 4.63 3.70 9.31
C ASP A 88 5.70 3.53 8.24
N VAL A 89 5.31 3.61 6.96
CA VAL A 89 6.18 3.57 5.80
C VAL A 89 5.99 4.86 5.02
N ARG A 90 6.92 5.80 5.20
CA ARG A 90 6.74 7.19 4.78
C ARG A 90 7.74 7.61 3.73
N ALA A 91 7.26 8.15 2.59
CA ALA A 91 8.14 8.83 1.64
C ALA A 91 8.54 10.22 2.17
N THR A 92 9.83 10.54 2.06
CA THR A 92 10.39 11.85 2.37
C THR A 92 11.37 12.28 1.26
N ASN A 93 11.72 13.56 1.22
CA ASN A 93 12.67 14.12 0.25
C ASN A 93 12.34 13.83 -1.22
N LEU A 94 11.05 13.69 -1.56
CA LEU A 94 10.61 13.40 -2.91
C LEU A 94 11.02 14.52 -3.88
N ARG A 95 11.70 14.14 -4.96
CA ARG A 95 12.02 14.98 -6.11
C ARG A 95 11.79 14.21 -7.40
N PHE A 96 11.34 14.91 -8.43
CA PHE A 96 11.24 14.35 -9.79
C PHE A 96 12.43 14.85 -10.62
N ILE A 97 13.26 13.92 -11.11
CA ILE A 97 14.50 14.20 -11.85
C ILE A 97 14.56 13.24 -13.04
N ASP A 98 14.74 13.77 -14.24
CA ASP A 98 14.88 13.01 -15.49
C ASP A 98 13.76 11.97 -15.72
N GLY A 99 12.50 12.37 -15.44
CA GLY A 99 11.34 11.49 -15.58
C GLY A 99 11.25 10.38 -14.54
N ALA A 100 12.07 10.43 -13.48
CA ALA A 100 12.07 9.47 -12.38
C ALA A 100 11.77 10.17 -11.05
N SER A 101 11.16 9.43 -10.13
CA SER A 101 11.02 9.83 -8.74
C SER A 101 12.26 9.42 -7.95
N GLN A 102 12.82 10.34 -7.18
CA GLN A 102 13.88 10.09 -6.20
C GLN A 102 13.38 10.47 -4.81
N PHE A 103 13.49 9.57 -3.85
CA PHE A 103 12.96 9.77 -2.50
C PHE A 103 13.65 8.86 -1.48
N ASP A 104 13.46 9.17 -0.21
CA ASP A 104 13.85 8.34 0.91
C ASP A 104 12.59 7.75 1.58
N VAL A 105 12.74 6.61 2.25
CA VAL A 105 11.63 5.99 3.00
C VAL A 105 11.99 5.85 4.47
N THR A 106 11.27 6.56 5.32
CA THR A 106 11.34 6.42 6.77
C THR A 106 10.42 5.29 7.22
N LEU A 107 10.93 4.41 8.08
CA LEU A 107 10.22 3.29 8.69
C LEU A 107 10.00 3.57 10.17
N SER A 108 8.80 3.31 10.68
CA SER A 108 8.49 3.38 12.11
C SER A 108 8.91 2.11 12.85
N GLN A 109 8.87 2.16 14.18
CA GLN A 109 9.12 0.99 15.04
C GLN A 109 8.11 -0.16 14.84
N ARG A 110 6.96 0.11 14.20
CA ARG A 110 5.92 -0.91 13.93
C ARG A 110 6.26 -1.78 12.73
N VAL A 111 7.16 -1.34 11.85
CA VAL A 111 7.63 -2.10 10.71
C VAL A 111 8.57 -3.21 11.18
N ARG A 112 8.46 -4.41 10.60
CA ARG A 112 9.42 -5.49 10.88
C ARG A 112 10.84 -5.03 10.51
N GLY A 113 11.78 -5.19 11.45
CA GLY A 113 13.13 -4.63 11.33
C GLY A 113 13.35 -3.35 12.15
N GLY A 114 12.27 -2.75 12.67
CA GLY A 114 12.32 -1.56 13.52
C GLY A 114 12.40 -0.26 12.72
N ALA A 115 12.58 0.85 13.44
CA ALA A 115 12.71 2.15 12.80
C ALA A 115 14.02 2.27 12.01
N GLY A 116 13.96 2.98 10.89
CA GLY A 116 15.12 3.18 10.02
C GLY A 116 14.80 4.06 8.81
N VAL A 117 15.79 4.24 7.94
CA VAL A 117 15.62 5.00 6.69
C VAL A 117 16.25 4.21 5.54
N ILE A 118 15.49 4.07 4.45
CA ILE A 118 15.99 3.61 3.16
C ILE A 118 16.20 4.85 2.29
N GLU A 119 17.42 5.35 2.26
CA GLU A 119 17.75 6.56 1.51
C GLU A 119 17.84 6.28 0.01
N LYS A 120 17.82 7.28 -0.86
CA LYS A 120 18.21 7.22 -2.28
C LYS A 120 17.49 6.12 -3.09
N LEU A 121 16.19 5.98 -2.89
CA LEU A 121 15.38 5.17 -3.79
C LEU A 121 15.15 5.94 -5.09
N ARG A 122 15.16 5.19 -6.21
CA ARG A 122 14.84 5.71 -7.54
C ARG A 122 13.75 4.83 -8.14
N LEU A 123 12.68 5.46 -8.59
CA LEU A 123 11.60 4.82 -9.36
C LEU A 123 11.56 5.50 -10.73
N PRO A 124 11.75 4.78 -11.85
CA PRO A 124 11.77 5.35 -13.20
C PRO A 124 10.36 5.70 -13.72
N MET A 125 9.51 6.25 -12.86
CA MET A 125 8.19 6.79 -13.16
C MET A 125 7.99 8.05 -12.31
N PRO A 126 7.49 9.16 -12.89
CA PRO A 126 7.12 10.34 -12.12
C PRO A 126 5.76 10.14 -11.45
N GLY A 127 5.36 11.08 -10.60
CA GLY A 127 4.05 11.12 -9.97
C GLY A 127 4.02 10.57 -8.53
N GLU A 128 3.31 11.28 -7.67
CA GLU A 128 3.16 10.93 -6.25
C GLU A 128 2.43 9.60 -6.07
N HIS A 129 1.44 9.30 -6.90
CA HIS A 129 0.71 8.03 -6.87
C HIS A 129 1.63 6.82 -7.14
N ASN A 130 2.61 6.95 -8.04
CA ASN A 130 3.60 5.91 -8.29
C ASN A 130 4.53 5.71 -7.09
N VAL A 131 4.87 6.80 -6.38
CA VAL A 131 5.61 6.71 -5.12
C VAL A 131 4.75 6.02 -4.05
N GLN A 132 3.47 6.37 -3.89
CA GLN A 132 2.55 5.69 -2.95
C GLN A 132 2.43 4.19 -3.26
N ASN A 133 2.29 3.82 -4.53
CA ASN A 133 2.28 2.41 -4.95
C ASN A 133 3.58 1.70 -4.55
N SER A 134 4.73 2.37 -4.71
CA SER A 134 6.01 1.82 -4.27
C SER A 134 6.11 1.69 -2.75
N LEU A 135 5.54 2.62 -1.96
CA LEU A 135 5.49 2.52 -0.51
C LEU A 135 4.70 1.30 -0.04
N ALA A 136 3.58 1.00 -0.70
CA ALA A 136 2.81 -0.22 -0.44
C ALA A 136 3.68 -1.48 -0.66
N ALA A 137 4.40 -1.54 -1.78
CA ALA A 137 5.31 -2.64 -2.09
C ALA A 137 6.46 -2.73 -1.07
N ILE A 138 7.02 -1.60 -0.64
CA ILE A 138 8.07 -1.54 0.38
C ILE A 138 7.56 -2.02 1.74
N ALA A 139 6.34 -1.66 2.14
CA ALA A 139 5.73 -2.13 3.38
C ALA A 139 5.64 -3.66 3.40
N VAL A 140 5.20 -4.26 2.29
CA VAL A 140 5.15 -5.72 2.12
C VAL A 140 6.55 -6.33 2.14
N ALA A 141 7.49 -5.77 1.37
CA ALA A 141 8.85 -6.27 1.26
C ALA A 141 9.57 -6.27 2.61
N GLN A 142 9.48 -5.19 3.39
CA GLN A 142 10.03 -5.12 4.74
C GLN A 142 9.41 -6.17 5.67
N GLN A 143 8.08 -6.32 5.61
CA GLN A 143 7.37 -7.24 6.48
C GLN A 143 7.70 -8.72 6.21
N ILE A 144 8.06 -9.08 4.97
CA ILE A 144 8.52 -10.43 4.63
C ILE A 144 10.05 -10.60 4.71
N GLY A 145 10.79 -9.54 5.10
CA GLY A 145 12.24 -9.60 5.35
C GLY A 145 13.12 -9.41 4.12
N VAL A 146 12.65 -8.72 3.09
CA VAL A 146 13.47 -8.37 1.91
C VAL A 146 14.49 -7.29 2.31
N PRO A 147 15.80 -7.49 2.03
CA PRO A 147 16.83 -6.49 2.32
C PRO A 147 16.60 -5.17 1.57
N ALA A 148 16.97 -4.05 2.22
CA ALA A 148 16.83 -2.71 1.65
C ALA A 148 17.53 -2.54 0.29
N GLU A 149 18.70 -3.16 0.10
CA GLU A 149 19.41 -3.13 -1.18
C GLU A 149 18.65 -3.86 -2.30
N THR A 150 17.99 -4.98 -1.99
CA THR A 150 17.14 -5.68 -2.96
C THR A 150 15.95 -4.82 -3.36
N ILE A 151 15.32 -4.13 -2.40
CA ILE A 151 14.22 -3.18 -2.65
C ILE A 151 14.72 -2.04 -3.57
N ARG A 152 15.86 -1.44 -3.25
CA ARG A 152 16.48 -0.36 -4.03
C ARG A 152 16.72 -0.78 -5.48
N THR A 153 17.38 -1.93 -5.68
CA THR A 153 17.68 -2.43 -7.02
C THR A 153 16.41 -2.73 -7.81
N ALA A 154 15.42 -3.38 -7.20
CA ALA A 154 14.17 -3.72 -7.86
C ALA A 154 13.37 -2.49 -8.31
N LEU A 155 13.26 -1.46 -7.45
CA LEU A 155 12.58 -0.21 -7.80
C LEU A 155 13.31 0.54 -8.93
N ALA A 156 14.64 0.60 -8.88
CA ALA A 156 15.43 1.28 -9.90
C ALA A 156 15.32 0.60 -11.28
N GLN A 157 15.07 -0.71 -11.31
CA GLN A 157 14.93 -1.53 -12.51
C GLN A 157 13.47 -1.70 -12.97
N PHE A 158 12.50 -1.11 -12.28
CA PHE A 158 11.09 -1.29 -12.60
C PHE A 158 10.78 -0.74 -14.01
N GLY A 159 10.47 -1.62 -14.95
CA GLY A 159 10.25 -1.24 -16.36
C GLY A 159 8.89 -0.61 -16.67
N GLY A 160 8.06 -0.37 -15.65
CA GLY A 160 6.67 0.05 -15.83
C GLY A 160 5.74 -1.13 -16.14
N VAL A 161 4.43 -0.86 -16.12
CA VAL A 161 3.41 -1.79 -16.62
C VAL A 161 2.92 -1.23 -17.95
N LYS A 162 2.74 -2.09 -18.97
CA LYS A 162 2.23 -1.64 -20.27
C LYS A 162 0.94 -0.83 -20.06
N ARG A 163 0.91 0.39 -20.63
CA ARG A 163 -0.21 1.36 -20.56
C ARG A 163 -0.42 2.06 -19.20
N ARG A 164 0.52 1.96 -18.25
CA ARG A 164 0.56 2.77 -17.01
C ARG A 164 1.88 3.55 -16.98
N PHE A 165 1.84 4.83 -16.60
CA PHE A 165 2.98 5.76 -16.60
C PHE A 165 3.14 6.43 -15.24
#